data_AF-A0A6G4ECL3-F1
#
_entry.id   AF-A0A6G4ECL3-F1
#
_cell.length_a   1.000
_cell.length_b   1.000
_cell.length_c   1.000
_cell.angle_alpha   90.00
_cell.angle_beta   90.00
_cell.angle_gamma   90.00
#
_symmetry.space_group_name_H-M   'P 1'
#
loop_
_entity.id
_entity.type
_entity.pdbx_description
1 polymer ?
#
loop_
_entity_poly.entity_id
_entity_poly.type
_entity_poly.pdbx_seq_one_letter_code
_entity_poly.pdbx_strand_id
1 'polypeptide(L)'
;MKKVFKRIFPISLVLVMVFLFMPITNVFASSNSSDKILVGYWHNFDNGTGIIRLKDVSTKWDVINVAFGESIGDRATIKFSPEIGTDQEFKEDIAYLNSIGKKVVLSIGGQNGVVLLPDENAKKNFIDSMISLINKYGFNGIDIDLESGINLINNDKDFKNPKTPQIVNLISAVRAICDHYGPDFVLSMAPETAYVQGGYVAYAGIWGAYLPIIHGLRDKLTYIHVQHYNAGGNTALDGNNYTQGTADYEVAMAEMLLQGFPVAGNADNIFTPLKQEQVVIGLPACPSAAPSGGYIKPSEMKKALDYLMRGIPYGGKYKLVNSNGYPAFKGLMTWSINWDAKSNYEFSTSYREYFDNFKQPPVTEKPSIPIGLKGEVISKTQINIAWNLAHGATSYDLKVDGNIINNVNNPYKHINLKPGSMHSYEVRAVNSVGNSEWSKAIIVQTKSESDVEKWGTNILYKAGDIVSYEGINYRCIQTHTSLIGWEPINTPTLWEKTN
;
A
#
# COMPACT_ATOMS: atom_id res chain seq x y z
N MET A 1 -41.33 -39.58 -56.63
CA MET A 1 -40.73 -38.30 -57.09
C MET A 1 -39.70 -37.84 -56.07
N LYS A 2 -38.46 -37.61 -56.53
CA LYS A 2 -37.30 -37.19 -55.73
C LYS A 2 -37.56 -35.86 -55.00
N LYS A 3 -37.31 -35.80 -53.69
CA LYS A 3 -36.87 -34.56 -53.03
C LYS A 3 -35.79 -34.87 -51.99
N VAL A 4 -34.58 -34.47 -52.35
CA VAL A 4 -33.42 -34.31 -51.48
C VAL A 4 -33.71 -33.16 -50.52
N PHE A 5 -33.51 -33.34 -49.22
CA PHE A 5 -33.28 -32.22 -48.30
C PHE A 5 -32.14 -32.53 -47.34
N LYS A 6 -31.23 -31.55 -47.27
CA LYS A 6 -29.90 -31.55 -46.68
C LYS A 6 -29.94 -31.72 -45.16
N ARG A 7 -28.97 -32.45 -44.62
CA ARG A 7 -28.56 -32.36 -43.20
C ARG A 7 -28.18 -30.91 -42.88
N ILE A 8 -28.89 -30.31 -41.93
CA ILE A 8 -28.50 -29.05 -41.29
C ILE A 8 -27.73 -29.44 -40.02
N PHE A 9 -26.44 -29.09 -39.96
CA PHE A 9 -25.68 -29.08 -38.72
C PHE A 9 -26.17 -27.92 -37.85
N PRO A 10 -26.36 -28.10 -36.52
CA PRO A 10 -26.58 -26.96 -35.65
C PRO A 10 -25.25 -26.21 -35.51
N ILE A 11 -25.23 -24.96 -35.98
CA ILE A 11 -24.18 -24.01 -35.64
C ILE A 11 -24.43 -23.65 -34.16
N SER A 12 -23.65 -24.24 -33.26
CA SER A 12 -23.56 -23.77 -31.89
C SER A 12 -23.00 -22.35 -31.90
N LEU A 13 -23.88 -21.38 -31.63
CA LEU A 13 -23.51 -19.99 -31.41
C LEU A 13 -22.71 -19.93 -30.10
N VAL A 14 -21.39 -20.06 -30.18
CA VAL A 14 -20.50 -19.76 -29.05
C VAL A 14 -20.48 -18.25 -28.91
N LEU A 15 -21.32 -17.73 -28.01
CA LEU A 15 -21.29 -16.35 -27.57
C LEU A 15 -19.99 -16.19 -26.76
N VAL A 16 -18.90 -15.83 -27.43
CA VAL A 16 -17.66 -15.40 -26.76
C VAL A 16 -17.97 -14.03 -26.16
N MET A 17 -18.39 -14.05 -24.90
CA MET A 17 -18.54 -12.86 -24.08
C MET A 17 -17.12 -12.35 -23.80
N VAL A 18 -16.62 -11.49 -24.70
CA VAL A 18 -15.39 -10.74 -24.49
C VAL A 18 -15.67 -9.80 -23.32
N PHE A 19 -15.23 -10.20 -22.13
CA PHE A 19 -15.04 -9.27 -21.03
C PHE A 19 -13.98 -8.27 -21.50
N LEU A 20 -14.43 -7.14 -22.04
CA LEU A 20 -13.65 -5.91 -22.07
C LEU A 20 -13.33 -5.59 -20.61
N PHE A 21 -12.17 -6.05 -20.14
CA PHE A 21 -11.53 -5.46 -18.99
C PHE A 21 -11.37 -3.97 -19.32
N MET A 22 -12.29 -3.14 -18.82
CA MET A 22 -12.00 -1.73 -18.70
C MET A 22 -10.76 -1.63 -17.80
N PRO A 23 -9.61 -1.15 -18.29
CA PRO A 23 -8.51 -0.85 -17.41
C PRO A 23 -9.02 0.19 -16.42
N ILE A 24 -8.85 -0.07 -15.13
CA ILE A 24 -9.14 0.90 -14.07
C ILE A 24 -8.28 2.13 -14.38
N THR A 25 -8.93 3.20 -14.85
CA THR A 25 -8.34 4.51 -15.09
C THR A 25 -8.18 5.18 -13.73
N ASN A 26 -6.99 5.21 -13.16
CA ASN A 26 -6.73 6.04 -11.97
C ASN A 26 -5.25 6.39 -11.90
N VAL A 27 -4.84 7.37 -12.70
CA VAL A 27 -3.62 8.13 -12.39
C VAL A 27 -3.97 9.38 -11.57
N PHE A 28 -5.23 9.85 -11.65
CA PHE A 28 -5.68 11.10 -11.02
C PHE A 28 -7.13 10.99 -10.56
N ALA A 29 -7.37 10.35 -9.42
CA ALA A 29 -8.71 10.35 -8.81
C ALA A 29 -9.05 11.76 -8.32
N SER A 30 -10.22 12.29 -8.71
CA SER A 30 -10.77 13.51 -8.10
C SER A 30 -11.22 13.17 -6.68
N SER A 31 -10.58 13.74 -5.67
CA SER A 31 -10.99 13.52 -4.28
C SER A 31 -11.90 14.65 -3.79
N ASN A 32 -13.01 14.28 -3.17
CA ASN A 32 -13.93 15.23 -2.56
C ASN A 32 -13.62 15.38 -1.06
N SER A 33 -14.19 16.41 -0.45
CA SER A 33 -14.09 16.66 1.00
C SER A 33 -14.64 15.48 1.83
N SER A 34 -15.72 14.84 1.36
CA SER A 34 -16.34 13.67 2.03
C SER A 34 -15.44 12.45 2.18
N ASP A 35 -14.33 12.40 1.43
CA ASP A 35 -13.45 11.23 1.41
C ASP A 35 -12.34 11.31 2.47
N LYS A 36 -12.19 12.46 3.14
CA LYS A 36 -11.14 12.74 4.12
C LYS A 36 -11.58 12.37 5.53
N ILE A 37 -10.78 11.55 6.19
CA ILE A 37 -11.14 10.97 7.49
C ILE A 37 -10.28 11.50 8.64
N LEU A 38 -10.88 11.53 9.83
CA LEU A 38 -10.17 11.57 11.09
C LEU A 38 -10.30 10.23 11.82
N VAL A 39 -9.16 9.62 12.15
CA VAL A 39 -9.05 8.41 12.95
C VAL A 39 -8.57 8.80 14.34
N GLY A 40 -9.22 8.31 15.39
CA GLY A 40 -8.81 8.60 16.76
C GLY A 40 -8.73 7.34 17.61
N TYR A 41 -7.65 7.18 18.37
CA TYR A 41 -7.58 6.14 19.40
C TYR A 41 -8.45 6.52 20.60
N TRP A 42 -9.22 5.58 21.11
CA TRP A 42 -10.07 5.72 22.29
C TRP A 42 -9.54 4.84 23.41
N HIS A 43 -9.25 5.43 24.56
CA HIS A 43 -8.66 4.69 25.69
C HIS A 43 -9.73 3.84 26.41
N ASN A 44 -9.53 2.53 26.42
CA ASN A 44 -10.23 1.59 27.30
C ASN A 44 -9.56 1.49 28.68
N PHE A 45 -9.06 2.61 29.18
CA PHE A 45 -8.32 2.75 30.44
C PHE A 45 -8.22 4.23 30.80
N ASP A 46 -7.94 4.56 32.06
CA ASP A 46 -7.63 5.93 32.48
C ASP A 46 -6.13 6.11 32.73
N ASN A 47 -5.48 6.93 31.92
CA ASN A 47 -4.08 7.34 32.10
C ASN A 47 -3.96 8.77 32.68
N GLY A 48 -5.01 9.27 33.35
CA GLY A 48 -5.13 10.64 33.83
C GLY A 48 -5.76 11.60 32.81
N THR A 49 -6.25 11.10 31.68
CA THR A 49 -7.04 11.88 30.71
C THR A 49 -8.54 11.76 30.93
N GLY A 50 -8.98 10.84 31.78
CA GLY A 50 -10.38 10.47 31.95
C GLY A 50 -10.84 9.50 30.86
N ILE A 51 -11.89 8.75 31.18
CA ILE A 51 -12.54 7.84 30.24
C ILE A 51 -13.79 8.52 29.67
N ILE A 52 -13.92 8.49 28.36
CA ILE A 52 -15.07 9.04 27.63
C ILE A 52 -15.96 7.86 27.26
N ARG A 53 -17.26 7.85 27.59
CA ARG A 53 -18.14 6.79 27.10
C ARG A 53 -18.17 6.79 25.57
N LEU A 54 -18.14 5.61 24.95
CA LEU A 54 -17.94 5.49 23.51
C LEU A 54 -18.97 6.29 22.69
N LYS A 55 -20.26 6.26 23.06
CA LYS A 55 -21.29 7.08 22.39
C LYS A 55 -21.14 8.60 22.54
N ASP A 56 -20.37 9.05 23.53
CA ASP A 56 -20.16 10.47 23.85
C ASP A 56 -18.91 11.04 23.14
N VAL A 57 -18.21 10.21 22.35
CA VAL A 57 -17.10 10.65 21.50
C VAL A 57 -17.61 11.68 20.47
N SER A 58 -16.83 12.75 20.26
CA SER A 58 -17.10 13.78 19.27
C SER A 58 -17.39 13.19 17.88
N THR A 59 -18.47 13.63 17.23
CA THR A 59 -18.86 13.18 15.89
C THR A 59 -17.93 13.67 14.78
N LYS A 60 -16.88 14.44 15.11
CA LYS A 60 -15.82 14.84 14.16
C LYS A 60 -14.92 13.66 13.77
N TRP A 61 -14.85 12.63 14.62
CA TRP A 61 -14.12 11.39 14.34
C TRP A 61 -14.92 10.51 13.40
N ASP A 62 -14.28 9.98 12.36
CA ASP A 62 -14.91 9.08 11.39
C ASP A 62 -14.65 7.63 11.75
N VAL A 63 -13.45 7.36 12.31
CA VAL A 63 -13.04 6.05 12.81
C VAL A 63 -12.53 6.17 14.24
N ILE A 64 -12.96 5.25 15.09
CA ILE A 64 -12.59 5.14 16.49
C ILE A 64 -11.84 3.82 16.69
N ASN A 65 -10.55 3.89 16.96
CA ASN A 65 -9.71 2.73 17.28
C ASN A 65 -9.78 2.48 18.80
N VAL A 66 -10.48 1.43 19.23
CA VAL A 66 -10.60 1.05 20.63
C VAL A 66 -9.29 0.43 21.12
N ALA A 67 -8.63 1.09 22.06
CA ALA A 67 -7.32 0.75 22.59
C ALA A 67 -7.43 0.13 23.99
N PHE A 68 -7.11 -1.15 24.22
CA PHE A 68 -6.66 -2.16 23.25
C PHE A 68 -7.31 -3.51 23.53
N GLY A 69 -7.39 -4.35 22.50
CA GLY A 69 -7.45 -5.80 22.69
C GLY A 69 -6.06 -6.31 23.08
N GLU A 70 -5.97 -7.04 24.18
CA GLU A 70 -4.70 -7.48 24.74
C GLU A 70 -4.59 -9.01 24.68
N SER A 71 -3.37 -9.50 24.43
CA SER A 71 -3.08 -10.93 24.50
C SER A 71 -3.11 -11.43 25.95
N ILE A 72 -3.59 -12.64 26.19
CA ILE A 72 -3.42 -13.30 27.50
C ILE A 72 -2.05 -14.00 27.61
N GLY A 73 -1.86 -14.83 28.64
CA GLY A 73 -0.58 -15.48 28.94
C GLY A 73 0.00 -16.34 27.82
N ASP A 74 -0.81 -16.82 26.87
CA ASP A 74 -0.34 -17.56 25.69
C ASP A 74 0.26 -16.65 24.60
N ARG A 75 0.15 -15.32 24.76
CA ARG A 75 0.58 -14.29 23.81
C ARG A 75 -0.05 -14.41 22.42
N ALA A 76 -1.19 -15.07 22.29
CA ALA A 76 -1.86 -15.25 21.00
C ALA A 76 -3.37 -15.00 21.08
N THR A 77 -4.03 -15.52 22.12
CA THR A 77 -5.46 -15.31 22.34
C THR A 77 -5.72 -13.89 22.80
N ILE A 78 -6.52 -13.13 22.05
CA ILE A 78 -6.88 -11.75 22.37
C ILE A 78 -8.12 -11.72 23.27
N LYS A 79 -8.10 -10.85 24.27
CA LYS A 79 -9.25 -10.52 25.11
C LYS A 79 -9.49 -9.01 25.11
N PHE A 80 -10.76 -8.66 25.28
CA PHE A 80 -11.20 -7.29 25.45
C PHE A 80 -12.46 -7.25 26.32
N SER A 81 -12.48 -6.31 27.26
CA SER A 81 -13.64 -5.97 28.09
C SER A 81 -13.68 -4.45 28.21
N PRO A 82 -14.84 -3.80 28.05
CA PRO A 82 -14.95 -2.36 28.26
C PRO A 82 -14.59 -1.99 29.71
N GLU A 83 -13.80 -0.95 29.90
CA GLU A 83 -13.41 -0.44 31.22
C GLU A 83 -14.59 0.24 31.93
N ILE A 84 -15.54 0.79 31.16
CA ILE A 84 -16.74 1.43 31.67
C ILE A 84 -18.01 0.84 31.04
N GLY A 85 -19.04 0.68 31.88
CA GLY A 85 -20.30 0.07 31.47
C GLY A 85 -20.22 -1.45 31.32
N THR A 86 -21.32 -2.04 30.88
CA THR A 86 -21.43 -3.48 30.60
C THR A 86 -21.07 -3.79 29.14
N ASP A 87 -20.76 -5.06 28.85
CA ASP A 87 -20.56 -5.54 27.47
C ASP A 87 -21.72 -5.19 26.54
N GLN A 88 -22.96 -5.26 27.06
CA GLN A 88 -24.17 -4.98 26.30
C GLN A 88 -24.29 -3.49 25.97
N GLU A 89 -24.04 -2.61 26.94
CA GLU A 89 -24.04 -1.16 26.70
C GLU A 89 -22.94 -0.75 25.72
N PHE A 90 -21.75 -1.35 25.83
CA PHE A 90 -20.65 -1.07 24.89
C PHE A 90 -20.99 -1.51 23.46
N LYS A 91 -21.63 -2.67 23.31
CA LYS A 91 -22.15 -3.14 22.02
C LYS A 91 -23.21 -2.19 21.43
N GLU A 92 -24.11 -1.68 22.27
CA GLU A 92 -25.14 -0.72 21.86
C GLU A 92 -24.52 0.62 21.43
N ASP A 93 -23.49 1.09 22.14
CA ASP A 93 -22.75 2.29 21.78
C ASP A 93 -22.05 2.13 20.41
N ILE A 94 -21.45 0.96 20.12
CA ILE A 94 -20.89 0.65 18.79
C ILE A 94 -21.99 0.66 17.72
N ALA A 95 -23.12 0.01 17.99
CA ALA A 95 -24.24 -0.04 17.04
C ALA A 95 -24.79 1.36 16.73
N TYR A 96 -24.89 2.23 17.75
CA TYR A 96 -25.27 3.64 17.57
C TYR A 96 -24.28 4.39 16.68
N LEU A 97 -22.97 4.30 16.96
CA LEU A 97 -21.95 4.96 16.15
C LEU A 97 -21.96 4.48 14.70
N ASN A 98 -22.14 3.17 14.48
CA ASN A 98 -22.33 2.60 13.15
C ASN A 98 -23.55 3.20 12.44
N SER A 99 -24.67 3.39 13.16
CA SER A 99 -25.91 3.94 12.59
C SER A 99 -25.78 5.39 12.10
N ILE A 100 -24.85 6.16 12.65
CA ILE A 100 -24.53 7.53 12.22
C ILE A 100 -23.28 7.59 11.32
N GLY A 101 -22.90 6.44 10.73
CA GLY A 101 -21.85 6.34 9.72
C GLY A 101 -20.42 6.29 10.24
N LYS A 102 -20.21 6.19 11.55
CA LYS A 102 -18.87 6.04 12.13
C LYS A 102 -18.41 4.60 12.06
N LYS A 103 -17.10 4.39 12.14
CA LYS A 103 -16.50 3.05 12.25
C LYS A 103 -15.85 2.90 13.61
N VAL A 104 -16.07 1.77 14.26
CA VAL A 104 -15.40 1.37 15.48
C VAL A 104 -14.55 0.13 15.19
N VAL A 105 -13.25 0.25 15.43
CA VAL A 105 -12.23 -0.73 15.10
C VAL A 105 -11.56 -1.18 16.40
N LEU A 106 -11.28 -2.48 16.54
CA LEU A 106 -10.50 -2.96 17.69
C LEU A 106 -9.01 -2.85 17.37
N SER A 107 -8.25 -2.12 18.19
CA SER A 107 -6.79 -2.03 18.07
C SER A 107 -6.10 -3.10 18.89
N ILE A 108 -5.08 -3.74 18.33
CA ILE A 108 -4.30 -4.80 18.99
C ILE A 108 -2.89 -4.27 19.15
N GLY A 109 -2.47 -4.04 20.38
CA GLY A 109 -1.23 -3.32 20.66
C GLY A 109 -1.14 -2.82 22.09
N GLY A 110 -0.38 -1.74 22.28
CA GLY A 110 -0.09 -1.17 23.59
C GLY A 110 0.87 -2.03 24.43
N GLN A 111 1.21 -1.51 25.62
CA GLN A 111 2.25 -2.08 26.48
C GLN A 111 2.02 -3.58 26.83
N ASN A 112 0.77 -4.03 26.92
CA ASN A 112 0.45 -5.42 27.26
C ASN A 112 0.04 -6.27 26.05
N GLY A 113 -0.23 -5.67 24.89
CA GLY A 113 -0.72 -6.35 23.68
C GLY A 113 0.37 -7.03 22.85
N VAL A 114 1.27 -7.78 23.50
CA VAL A 114 2.33 -8.53 22.83
C VAL A 114 1.74 -9.78 22.16
N VAL A 115 1.70 -9.80 20.82
CA VAL A 115 1.21 -10.95 20.05
C VAL A 115 2.37 -11.72 19.45
N LEU A 116 2.48 -13.01 19.78
CA LEU A 116 3.47 -13.95 19.27
C LEU A 116 2.76 -15.10 18.56
N LEU A 117 3.08 -15.29 17.29
CA LEU A 117 2.52 -16.30 16.40
C LEU A 117 3.64 -17.23 15.88
N PRO A 118 4.29 -18.02 16.75
CA PRO A 118 5.40 -18.88 16.33
C PRO A 118 4.94 -20.08 15.49
N ASP A 119 3.68 -20.51 15.61
CA ASP A 119 3.14 -21.72 15.00
C ASP A 119 1.65 -21.60 14.64
N GLU A 120 1.12 -22.66 14.01
CA GLU A 120 -0.28 -22.74 13.55
C GLU A 120 -1.30 -22.70 14.70
N ASN A 121 -0.96 -23.18 15.91
CA ASN A 121 -1.89 -23.16 17.04
C ASN A 121 -2.04 -21.74 17.58
N ALA A 122 -0.93 -21.03 17.79
CA ALA A 122 -0.96 -19.62 18.17
C ALA A 122 -1.70 -18.78 17.12
N LYS A 123 -1.42 -19.02 15.83
CA LYS A 123 -2.12 -18.38 14.72
C LYS A 123 -3.64 -18.62 14.79
N LYS A 124 -4.07 -19.86 15.00
CA LYS A 124 -5.49 -20.22 15.13
C LYS A 124 -6.14 -19.54 16.34
N ASN A 125 -5.50 -19.55 17.50
CA ASN A 125 -6.00 -18.89 18.71
C ASN A 125 -6.21 -17.39 18.49
N PHE A 126 -5.26 -16.73 17.82
CA PHE A 126 -5.39 -15.33 17.44
C PHE A 126 -6.59 -15.11 16.52
N ILE A 127 -6.71 -15.88 15.42
CA ILE A 127 -7.84 -15.75 14.48
C ILE A 127 -9.19 -15.96 15.19
N ASP A 128 -9.34 -17.05 15.95
CA ASP A 128 -10.61 -17.42 16.59
C ASP A 128 -11.04 -16.37 17.63
N SER A 129 -10.09 -15.90 18.46
CA SER A 129 -10.38 -14.90 19.48
C SER A 129 -10.74 -13.55 18.87
N MET A 130 -10.05 -13.14 17.79
CA MET A 130 -10.39 -11.92 17.06
C MET A 130 -11.80 -11.99 16.43
N ILE A 131 -12.12 -13.06 15.72
CA ILE A 131 -13.47 -13.26 15.14
C ILE A 131 -14.53 -13.26 16.25
N SER A 132 -14.26 -13.91 17.38
CA SER A 132 -15.17 -13.93 18.53
C SER A 132 -15.44 -12.51 19.07
N LEU A 133 -14.39 -11.70 19.28
CA LEU A 133 -14.53 -10.32 19.77
C LEU A 133 -15.25 -9.41 18.77
N ILE A 134 -14.92 -9.52 17.48
CA ILE A 134 -15.57 -8.76 16.41
C ILE A 134 -17.07 -9.09 16.37
N ASN A 135 -17.44 -10.36 16.43
CA ASN A 135 -18.84 -10.79 16.44
C ASN A 135 -19.58 -10.39 17.73
N LYS A 136 -18.90 -10.45 18.89
CA LYS A 136 -19.48 -10.11 20.18
C LYS A 136 -19.93 -8.64 20.21
N TYR A 137 -19.03 -7.74 19.84
CA TYR A 137 -19.22 -6.29 20.00
C TYR A 137 -19.67 -5.57 18.72
N GLY A 138 -19.51 -6.18 17.54
CA GLY A 138 -19.89 -5.57 16.27
C GLY A 138 -18.85 -4.57 15.72
N PHE A 139 -17.56 -4.81 15.97
CA PHE A 139 -16.47 -4.02 15.39
C PHE A 139 -16.50 -4.08 13.86
N ASN A 140 -16.16 -2.98 13.19
CA ASN A 140 -16.09 -2.92 11.73
C ASN A 140 -14.76 -3.42 11.17
N GLY A 141 -13.78 -3.69 12.02
CA GLY A 141 -12.41 -3.88 11.60
C GLY A 141 -11.44 -4.14 12.74
N ILE A 142 -10.17 -4.29 12.35
CA ILE A 142 -9.03 -4.36 13.27
C ILE A 142 -7.95 -3.36 12.89
N ASP A 143 -7.23 -2.88 13.90
CA ASP A 143 -6.02 -2.06 13.75
C ASP A 143 -4.82 -2.81 14.33
N ILE A 144 -3.76 -2.97 13.53
CA ILE A 144 -2.52 -3.63 13.95
C ILE A 144 -1.53 -2.59 14.46
N ASP A 145 -1.40 -2.53 15.78
CA ASP A 145 -0.53 -1.60 16.52
C ASP A 145 0.52 -2.39 17.34
N LEU A 146 1.16 -3.36 16.67
CA LEU A 146 2.11 -4.28 17.29
C LEU A 146 3.55 -3.82 17.09
N GLU A 147 4.24 -3.44 18.16
CA GLU A 147 5.68 -3.14 18.15
C GLU A 147 6.48 -4.36 18.65
N SER A 148 6.06 -4.91 19.78
CA SER A 148 6.73 -6.04 20.43
C SER A 148 6.57 -7.34 19.65
N GLY A 149 7.70 -8.00 19.35
CA GLY A 149 7.75 -9.27 18.62
C GLY A 149 7.88 -9.14 17.11
N ILE A 150 7.75 -7.93 16.53
CA ILE A 150 7.93 -7.71 15.10
C ILE A 150 9.40 -7.41 14.78
N ASN A 151 10.14 -8.42 14.31
CA ASN A 151 11.54 -8.26 13.91
C ASN A 151 11.92 -9.23 12.81
N LEU A 152 12.75 -8.79 11.87
CA LEU A 152 13.31 -9.63 10.81
C LEU A 152 14.42 -10.54 11.35
N ILE A 153 14.39 -11.83 11.01
CA ILE A 153 15.53 -12.74 11.21
C ILE A 153 16.65 -12.43 10.19
N ASN A 154 17.90 -12.81 10.49
CA ASN A 154 19.08 -12.44 9.69
C ASN A 154 18.99 -12.77 8.18
N ASN A 155 18.31 -13.87 7.82
CA ASN A 155 18.18 -14.34 6.44
C ASN A 155 16.87 -13.92 5.75
N ASP A 156 16.10 -13.03 6.36
CA ASP A 156 14.88 -12.46 5.80
C ASP A 156 15.20 -11.11 5.14
N LYS A 157 15.46 -11.14 3.83
CA LYS A 157 15.93 -9.99 3.04
C LYS A 157 14.99 -9.56 1.92
N ASP A 158 13.93 -10.32 1.70
CA ASP A 158 12.94 -10.05 0.65
C ASP A 158 11.59 -9.79 1.29
N PHE A 159 11.19 -8.51 1.35
CA PHE A 159 9.89 -8.13 1.91
C PHE A 159 8.71 -8.73 1.15
N LYS A 160 8.89 -9.18 -0.10
CA LYS A 160 7.83 -9.80 -0.90
C LYS A 160 7.59 -11.26 -0.49
N ASN A 161 8.61 -11.91 0.06
CA ASN A 161 8.61 -13.31 0.45
C ASN A 161 9.22 -13.47 1.86
N PRO A 162 8.54 -12.95 2.91
CA PRO A 162 9.07 -12.99 4.26
C PRO A 162 9.28 -14.42 4.75
N LYS A 163 10.28 -14.62 5.62
CA LYS A 163 10.65 -15.92 6.19
C LYS A 163 10.52 -15.98 7.71
N THR A 164 10.46 -14.82 8.35
CA THR A 164 10.26 -14.69 9.80
C THR A 164 8.89 -15.27 10.17
N PRO A 165 8.80 -16.35 10.98
CA PRO A 165 7.52 -17.01 11.29
C PRO A 165 6.46 -16.06 11.83
N GLN A 166 6.84 -15.15 12.73
CA GLN A 166 5.95 -14.10 13.24
C GLN A 166 5.28 -13.30 12.12
N ILE A 167 6.07 -12.80 11.16
CA ILE A 167 5.59 -11.95 10.06
C ILE A 167 4.71 -12.78 9.12
N VAL A 168 5.16 -13.98 8.74
CA VAL A 168 4.42 -14.89 7.85
C VAL A 168 3.06 -15.25 8.45
N ASN A 169 3.04 -15.63 9.74
CA ASN A 169 1.83 -16.04 10.42
C ASN A 169 0.90 -14.86 10.70
N LEU A 170 1.42 -13.67 11.01
CA LEU A 170 0.60 -12.47 11.16
C LEU A 170 -0.09 -12.10 9.85
N ILE A 171 0.64 -12.10 8.72
CA ILE A 171 0.04 -11.87 7.39
C ILE A 171 -1.05 -12.90 7.14
N SER A 172 -0.76 -14.20 7.32
CA SER A 172 -1.73 -15.27 7.10
C SER A 172 -2.97 -15.12 7.99
N ALA A 173 -2.80 -14.77 9.26
CA ALA A 173 -3.91 -14.60 10.19
C ALA A 173 -4.79 -13.41 9.86
N VAL A 174 -4.18 -12.24 9.60
CA VAL A 174 -4.91 -11.03 9.25
C VAL A 174 -5.66 -11.21 7.93
N ARG A 175 -5.06 -11.87 6.93
CA ARG A 175 -5.77 -12.24 5.69
C ARG A 175 -6.99 -13.10 5.99
N ALA A 176 -6.84 -14.15 6.81
CA ALA A 176 -7.95 -15.04 7.17
C ALA A 176 -9.10 -14.31 7.87
N ILE A 177 -8.79 -13.37 8.77
CA ILE A 177 -9.80 -12.53 9.42
C ILE A 177 -10.49 -11.63 8.38
N CYS A 178 -9.75 -10.95 7.51
CA CYS A 178 -10.34 -10.11 6.47
C CYS A 178 -11.19 -10.90 5.48
N ASP A 179 -10.76 -12.10 5.09
CA ASP A 179 -11.52 -13.00 4.20
C ASP A 179 -12.82 -13.49 4.85
N HIS A 180 -12.87 -13.62 6.18
CA HIS A 180 -14.08 -13.99 6.91
C HIS A 180 -15.19 -12.93 6.82
N TYR A 181 -14.83 -11.63 6.84
CA TYR A 181 -15.80 -10.53 6.84
C TYR A 181 -16.04 -9.90 5.47
N GLY A 182 -15.11 -10.08 4.53
CA GLY A 182 -15.25 -9.58 3.17
C GLY A 182 -14.70 -8.16 2.96
N PRO A 183 -14.98 -7.54 1.81
CA PRO A 183 -14.28 -6.35 1.32
C PRO A 183 -14.57 -5.06 2.11
N ASP A 184 -15.68 -5.00 2.86
CA ASP A 184 -16.05 -3.82 3.66
C ASP A 184 -15.38 -3.79 5.05
N PHE A 185 -14.64 -4.85 5.40
CA PHE A 185 -13.93 -4.95 6.66
C PHE A 185 -12.77 -3.94 6.71
N VAL A 186 -12.70 -3.15 7.79
CA VAL A 186 -11.65 -2.15 7.96
C VAL A 186 -10.39 -2.84 8.48
N LEU A 187 -9.31 -2.74 7.71
CA LEU A 187 -7.97 -3.12 8.16
C LEU A 187 -7.11 -1.86 8.19
N SER A 188 -6.60 -1.51 9.37
CA SER A 188 -5.58 -0.47 9.53
C SER A 188 -4.34 -0.98 10.27
N MET A 189 -3.27 -0.18 10.20
CA MET A 189 -2.00 -0.47 10.89
C MET A 189 -1.38 0.83 11.37
N ALA A 190 -0.72 0.79 12.54
CA ALA A 190 -0.04 1.93 13.15
C ALA A 190 1.42 1.64 13.54
N PRO A 191 2.28 1.14 12.64
CA PRO A 191 3.68 0.94 12.99
C PRO A 191 4.39 2.28 13.24
N GLU A 192 5.43 2.26 14.07
CA GLU A 192 6.37 3.39 14.17
C GLU A 192 7.23 3.50 12.89
N THR A 193 7.81 4.69 12.67
CA THR A 193 8.61 4.98 11.47
C THR A 193 9.80 4.04 11.27
N ALA A 194 10.42 3.53 12.35
CA ALA A 194 11.53 2.58 12.25
C ALA A 194 11.15 1.32 11.45
N TYR A 195 9.92 0.83 11.64
CA TYR A 195 9.43 -0.39 10.99
C TYR A 195 9.02 -0.19 9.53
N VAL A 196 8.88 1.06 9.07
CA VAL A 196 8.43 1.40 7.72
C VAL A 196 9.48 2.25 7.00
N GLN A 197 9.50 3.57 7.20
CA GLN A 197 10.44 4.49 6.54
C GLN A 197 11.90 4.19 6.93
N GLY A 198 12.14 3.70 8.14
CA GLY A 198 13.45 3.20 8.56
C GLY A 198 14.00 2.08 7.65
N GLY A 199 13.11 1.37 6.96
CA GLY A 199 13.42 0.42 5.89
C GLY A 199 14.25 1.01 4.74
N TYR A 200 14.22 2.33 4.54
CA TYR A 200 15.05 3.01 3.54
C TYR A 200 16.54 2.94 3.89
N VAL A 201 16.87 3.05 5.18
CA VAL A 201 18.25 3.04 5.68
C VAL A 201 18.73 1.62 5.92
N ALA A 202 17.89 0.76 6.51
CA ALA A 202 18.27 -0.61 6.86
C ALA A 202 17.08 -1.58 6.78
N TYR A 203 17.34 -2.84 6.44
CA TYR A 203 16.35 -3.92 6.44
C TYR A 203 16.85 -5.10 7.31
N ALA A 204 16.73 -4.92 8.62
CA ALA A 204 17.23 -5.85 9.65
C ALA A 204 16.67 -5.49 11.04
N GLY A 205 16.42 -6.50 11.89
CA GLY A 205 15.82 -6.27 13.20
C GLY A 205 14.44 -5.63 13.04
N ILE A 206 14.20 -4.51 13.72
CA ILE A 206 12.96 -3.73 13.57
C ILE A 206 12.93 -2.88 12.29
N TRP A 207 14.09 -2.51 11.76
CA TRP A 207 14.20 -1.59 10.63
C TRP A 207 13.59 -2.21 9.37
N GLY A 208 12.47 -1.63 8.91
CA GLY A 208 11.70 -2.13 7.78
C GLY A 208 10.85 -3.39 8.03
N ALA A 209 10.71 -3.86 9.28
CA ALA A 209 10.05 -5.14 9.56
C ALA A 209 8.52 -5.15 9.29
N TYR A 210 7.88 -3.99 9.12
CA TYR A 210 6.48 -3.91 8.68
C TYR A 210 6.31 -3.90 7.16
N LEU A 211 7.36 -3.63 6.38
CA LEU A 211 7.26 -3.66 4.91
C LEU A 211 6.69 -4.98 4.35
N PRO A 212 7.10 -6.18 4.82
CA PRO A 212 6.48 -7.42 4.36
C PRO A 212 5.02 -7.55 4.77
N ILE A 213 4.66 -7.06 5.97
CA ILE A 213 3.27 -7.08 6.46
C ILE A 213 2.39 -6.21 5.57
N ILE A 214 2.83 -4.97 5.31
CA ILE A 214 2.14 -4.02 4.43
C ILE A 214 2.04 -4.58 3.02
N HIS A 215 3.12 -5.14 2.48
CA HIS A 215 3.12 -5.72 1.14
C HIS A 215 2.15 -6.90 1.02
N GLY A 216 2.17 -7.84 1.97
CA GLY A 216 1.34 -9.05 1.96
C GLY A 216 -0.15 -8.80 2.24
N LEU A 217 -0.49 -7.63 2.79
CA LEU A 217 -1.86 -7.23 3.11
C LEU A 217 -2.36 -6.04 2.28
N ARG A 218 -1.58 -5.56 1.30
CA ARG A 218 -1.88 -4.31 0.57
C ARG A 218 -3.23 -4.30 -0.15
N ASP A 219 -3.75 -5.46 -0.54
CA ASP A 219 -5.05 -5.63 -1.19
C ASP A 219 -6.22 -5.62 -0.19
N LYS A 220 -5.95 -5.89 1.09
CA LYS A 220 -6.90 -5.84 2.21
C LYS A 220 -6.83 -4.53 2.99
N LEU A 221 -5.68 -3.86 2.97
CA LEU A 221 -5.41 -2.65 3.74
C LEU A 221 -6.36 -1.52 3.35
N THR A 222 -7.15 -1.05 4.32
CA THR A 222 -7.99 0.15 4.13
C THR A 222 -7.12 1.40 4.17
N TYR A 223 -6.29 1.55 5.20
CA TYR A 223 -5.26 2.58 5.30
C TYR A 223 -4.19 2.24 6.35
N ILE A 224 -3.01 2.81 6.22
CA ILE A 224 -1.94 2.81 7.22
C ILE A 224 -1.74 4.22 7.76
N HIS A 225 -1.59 4.35 9.07
CA HIS A 225 -1.25 5.58 9.76
C HIS A 225 0.00 5.39 10.61
N VAL A 226 1.16 5.52 9.96
CA VAL A 226 2.45 5.45 10.65
C VAL A 226 2.50 6.50 11.75
N GLN A 227 3.04 6.12 12.91
CA GLN A 227 3.21 7.01 14.05
C GLN A 227 4.36 8.00 13.78
N HIS A 228 4.02 9.24 13.42
CA HIS A 228 5.00 10.32 13.16
C HIS A 228 5.40 11.05 14.45
N TYR A 229 5.58 10.30 15.53
CA TYR A 229 5.90 10.81 16.85
C TYR A 229 6.69 9.80 17.65
N ASN A 230 7.32 10.24 18.74
CA ASN A 230 8.32 9.48 19.49
C ASN A 230 9.46 8.90 18.61
N ALA A 231 9.65 9.44 17.41
CA ALA A 231 10.53 8.91 16.37
C ALA A 231 11.87 9.65 16.26
N GLY A 232 11.96 10.86 16.83
CA GLY A 232 13.13 11.73 16.68
C GLY A 232 13.25 12.29 15.27
N GLY A 233 13.98 11.61 14.38
CA GLY A 233 14.14 12.03 13.00
C GLY A 233 14.46 10.88 12.07
N ASN A 234 14.11 11.04 10.79
CA ASN A 234 14.21 9.98 9.79
C ASN A 234 14.76 10.52 8.47
N THR A 235 15.47 9.66 7.75
CA THR A 235 15.97 9.94 6.40
C THR A 235 14.85 9.79 5.38
N ALA A 236 14.66 10.80 4.52
CA ALA A 236 13.65 10.81 3.48
C ALA A 236 14.20 10.40 2.10
N LEU A 237 13.34 10.43 1.08
CA LEU A 237 13.66 10.08 -0.32
C LEU A 237 14.81 10.90 -0.93
N ASP A 238 15.02 12.13 -0.45
CA ASP A 238 16.09 13.01 -0.90
C ASP A 238 17.43 12.76 -0.18
N GLY A 239 17.48 11.76 0.71
CA GLY A 239 18.65 11.42 1.52
C GLY A 239 18.89 12.36 2.70
N ASN A 240 18.05 13.38 2.91
CA ASN A 240 18.17 14.29 4.05
C ASN A 240 17.41 13.75 5.26
N ASN A 241 17.90 14.08 6.45
CA ASN A 241 17.22 13.77 7.70
C ASN A 241 16.28 14.90 8.11
N TYR A 242 15.03 14.57 8.40
CA TYR A 242 14.02 15.49 8.89
C TYR A 242 13.63 15.13 10.32
N THR A 243 13.25 16.13 11.11
CA THR A 243 12.92 15.97 12.54
C THR A 243 11.41 16.01 12.74
N GLN A 244 10.89 15.09 13.55
CA GLN A 244 9.47 15.01 13.90
C GLN A 244 8.88 16.34 14.39
N GLY A 245 7.58 16.54 14.18
CA GLY A 245 6.88 17.76 14.61
C GLY A 245 7.13 18.97 13.69
N THR A 246 7.59 18.74 12.46
CA THR A 246 7.85 19.79 11.46
C THR A 246 7.12 19.46 10.17
N ALA A 247 6.63 20.49 9.45
CA ALA A 247 5.91 20.28 8.20
C ALA A 247 6.73 19.47 7.17
N ASP A 248 8.04 19.70 7.08
CA ASP A 248 8.92 18.94 6.18
C ASP A 248 8.95 17.45 6.53
N TYR A 249 9.00 17.10 7.82
CA TYR A 249 8.97 15.71 8.25
C TYR A 249 7.66 15.03 7.87
N GLU A 250 6.53 15.71 8.07
CA GLU A 250 5.22 15.12 7.78
C GLU A 250 5.03 14.85 6.28
N VAL A 251 5.45 15.78 5.43
CA VAL A 251 5.43 15.61 3.98
C VAL A 251 6.39 14.50 3.56
N ALA A 252 7.63 14.54 4.07
CA ALA A 252 8.67 13.61 3.68
C ALA A 252 8.36 12.16 4.04
N MET A 253 7.88 11.91 5.26
CA MET A 253 7.57 10.57 5.74
C MET A 253 6.33 9.98 5.07
N ALA A 254 5.31 10.81 4.79
CA ALA A 254 4.12 10.36 4.06
C ALA A 254 4.44 10.07 2.58
N GLU A 255 5.25 10.90 1.93
CA GLU A 255 5.58 10.71 0.52
C GLU A 255 6.36 9.42 0.26
N MET A 256 7.14 8.91 1.22
CA MET A 256 7.78 7.59 1.08
C MET A 256 6.77 6.48 0.80
N LEU A 257 5.60 6.48 1.45
CA LEU A 257 4.53 5.49 1.18
C LEU A 257 3.77 5.78 -0.12
N LEU A 258 3.63 7.06 -0.48
CA LEU A 258 2.89 7.49 -1.68
C LEU A 258 3.68 7.34 -2.98
N GLN A 259 5.02 7.41 -2.90
CA GLN A 259 5.95 7.32 -4.02
C GLN A 259 6.67 5.96 -4.08
N GLY A 260 6.76 5.26 -2.95
CA GLY A 260 7.64 4.11 -2.79
C GLY A 260 9.09 4.52 -2.61
N PHE A 261 9.93 3.58 -2.19
CA PHE A 261 11.35 3.85 -1.89
C PHE A 261 12.23 2.61 -2.04
N PRO A 262 13.53 2.77 -2.34
CA PRO A 262 14.48 1.65 -2.33
C PRO A 262 14.73 1.18 -0.89
N VAL A 263 14.52 -0.10 -0.64
CA VAL A 263 14.74 -0.70 0.69
C VAL A 263 16.24 -0.91 0.91
N ALA A 264 16.74 -0.44 2.06
CA ALA A 264 18.15 -0.47 2.44
C ALA A 264 19.09 0.09 1.35
N GLY A 265 18.67 1.17 0.69
CA GLY A 265 19.40 1.81 -0.42
C GLY A 265 19.53 0.95 -1.69
N ASN A 266 18.89 -0.21 -1.78
CA ASN A 266 18.94 -1.07 -2.95
C ASN A 266 17.92 -0.62 -4.01
N ALA A 267 18.41 -0.01 -5.10
CA ALA A 267 17.59 0.48 -6.21
C ALA A 267 16.79 -0.62 -6.93
N ASP A 268 17.23 -1.88 -6.85
CA ASP A 268 16.53 -3.03 -7.45
C ASP A 268 15.45 -3.60 -6.51
N ASN A 269 15.44 -3.19 -5.24
CA ASN A 269 14.48 -3.63 -4.23
C ASN A 269 13.58 -2.48 -3.75
N ILE A 270 12.68 -2.05 -4.64
CA ILE A 270 11.77 -0.92 -4.38
C ILE A 270 10.52 -1.41 -3.63
N PHE A 271 10.26 -0.84 -2.45
CA PHE A 271 8.94 -0.92 -1.81
C PHE A 271 7.95 -0.11 -2.63
N THR A 272 6.99 -0.79 -3.26
CA THR A 272 6.08 -0.15 -4.22
C THR A 272 5.12 0.81 -3.52
N PRO A 273 4.78 1.95 -4.15
CA PRO A 273 3.83 2.91 -3.56
C PRO A 273 2.48 2.28 -3.22
N LEU A 274 1.89 2.78 -2.14
CA LEU A 274 0.50 2.52 -1.76
C LEU A 274 -0.43 3.45 -2.54
N LYS A 275 -1.72 3.09 -2.60
CA LYS A 275 -2.72 4.01 -3.13
C LYS A 275 -2.83 5.22 -2.19
N GLN A 276 -3.12 6.39 -2.73
CA GLN A 276 -3.18 7.62 -1.93
C GLN A 276 -4.20 7.51 -0.80
N GLU A 277 -5.35 6.90 -1.10
CA GLU A 277 -6.44 6.65 -0.15
C GLU A 277 -6.10 5.60 0.93
N GLN A 278 -4.95 4.93 0.83
CA GLN A 278 -4.43 4.03 1.86
C GLN A 278 -3.44 4.71 2.80
N VAL A 279 -3.09 5.99 2.60
CA VAL A 279 -2.09 6.68 3.44
C VAL A 279 -2.76 7.75 4.31
N VAL A 280 -2.53 7.62 5.62
CA VAL A 280 -2.94 8.53 6.69
C VAL A 280 -1.67 8.87 7.51
N ILE A 281 -1.61 10.04 8.15
CA ILE A 281 -0.50 10.39 9.06
C ILE A 281 -0.97 10.29 10.51
N GLY A 282 -0.23 9.58 11.36
CA GLY A 282 -0.49 9.48 12.80
C GLY A 282 0.22 10.57 13.60
N LEU A 283 -0.53 11.39 14.33
CA LEU A 283 -0.01 12.54 15.08
C LEU A 283 -0.43 12.52 16.56
N PRO A 284 0.34 13.11 17.48
CA PRO A 284 -0.11 13.34 18.84
C PRO A 284 -1.18 14.43 18.86
N ALA A 285 -2.28 14.22 19.60
CA ALA A 285 -3.35 15.20 19.73
C ALA A 285 -2.88 16.49 20.43
N CYS A 286 -1.92 16.34 21.35
CA CYS A 286 -1.27 17.41 22.08
C CYS A 286 0.16 17.00 22.48
N PRO A 287 1.00 17.92 22.97
CA PRO A 287 2.38 17.59 23.36
C PRO A 287 2.49 16.45 24.38
N SER A 288 1.58 16.39 25.36
CA SER A 288 1.60 15.35 26.40
C SER A 288 1.22 13.95 25.90
N ALA A 289 0.60 13.85 24.72
CA ALA A 289 0.24 12.57 24.13
C ALA A 289 1.46 11.81 23.55
N ALA A 290 2.56 12.52 23.26
CA ALA A 290 3.83 11.94 22.83
C ALA A 290 5.02 12.63 23.53
N PRO A 291 5.38 12.19 24.75
CA PRO A 291 6.37 12.86 25.58
C PRO A 291 7.77 12.97 24.95
N SER A 292 8.12 12.07 24.03
CA SER A 292 9.40 12.09 23.32
C SER A 292 9.37 12.98 22.06
N GLY A 293 8.28 13.71 21.82
CA GLY A 293 8.12 14.67 20.73
C GLY A 293 7.29 14.14 19.56
N GLY A 294 7.06 15.01 18.57
CA GLY A 294 6.26 14.73 17.37
C GLY A 294 4.95 15.51 17.29
N TYR A 295 4.52 16.18 18.36
CA TYR A 295 3.40 17.13 18.25
C TYR A 295 3.76 18.26 17.29
N ILE A 296 2.86 18.54 16.37
CA ILE A 296 2.94 19.63 15.40
C ILE A 296 1.72 20.53 15.56
N LYS A 297 1.94 21.85 15.59
CA LYS A 297 0.84 22.83 15.67
C LYS A 297 -0.06 22.73 14.44
N PRO A 298 -1.39 22.89 14.58
CA PRO A 298 -2.30 22.85 13.42
C PRO A 298 -1.93 23.80 12.28
N SER A 299 -1.36 24.97 12.57
CA SER A 299 -0.93 25.92 11.54
C SER A 299 0.20 25.37 10.66
N GLU A 300 1.14 24.62 11.23
CA GLU A 300 2.25 24.01 10.48
C GLU A 300 1.80 22.73 9.77
N MET A 301 0.95 21.93 10.42
CA MET A 301 0.42 20.72 9.78
C MET A 301 -0.48 21.06 8.58
N LYS A 302 -1.24 22.15 8.63
CA LYS A 302 -2.03 22.62 7.47
C LYS A 302 -1.14 22.97 6.28
N LYS A 303 0.05 23.56 6.49
CA LYS A 303 1.05 23.76 5.42
C LYS A 303 1.52 22.43 4.82
N ALA A 304 1.83 21.45 5.68
CA ALA A 304 2.21 20.11 5.23
C ALA A 304 1.09 19.45 4.40
N LEU A 305 -0.16 19.53 4.85
CA LEU A 305 -1.31 19.00 4.13
C LEU A 305 -1.56 19.74 2.81
N ASP A 306 -1.43 21.07 2.77
CA ASP A 306 -1.52 21.84 1.52
C ASP A 306 -0.45 21.40 0.53
N TYR A 307 0.77 21.18 0.98
CA TYR A 307 1.83 20.71 0.09
C TYR A 307 1.59 19.28 -0.36
N LEU A 308 1.35 18.37 0.58
CA LEU A 308 1.16 16.95 0.30
C LEU A 308 -0.06 16.70 -0.58
N MET A 309 -1.19 17.38 -0.35
CA MET A 309 -2.46 17.07 -1.02
C MET A 309 -2.72 17.95 -2.25
N ARG A 310 -2.16 19.16 -2.31
CA ARG A 310 -2.43 20.14 -3.38
C ARG A 310 -1.18 20.57 -4.14
N GLY A 311 0.00 20.08 -3.77
CA GLY A 311 1.26 20.49 -4.37
C GLY A 311 1.66 21.94 -4.08
N ILE A 312 1.06 22.59 -3.07
CA ILE A 312 1.32 24.00 -2.73
C ILE A 312 2.51 24.09 -1.75
N PRO A 313 3.72 24.49 -2.18
CA PRO A 313 4.87 24.55 -1.30
C PRO A 313 4.73 25.68 -0.28
N TYR A 314 5.30 25.49 0.91
CA TYR A 314 5.30 26.48 2.00
C TYR A 314 6.68 27.06 2.31
N GLY A 315 7.66 26.87 1.42
CA GLY A 315 9.06 27.29 1.64
C GLY A 315 9.87 26.34 2.53
N GLY A 316 9.39 25.11 2.72
CA GLY A 316 10.13 24.03 3.36
C GLY A 316 11.34 23.57 2.57
N LYS A 317 12.19 22.75 3.21
CA LYS A 317 13.39 22.18 2.58
C LYS A 317 13.07 20.94 1.75
N TYR A 318 12.10 20.15 2.20
CA TYR A 318 11.70 18.94 1.48
C TYR A 318 11.02 19.32 0.16
N LYS A 319 11.40 18.63 -0.91
CA LYS A 319 10.79 18.81 -2.23
C LYS A 319 9.96 17.59 -2.55
N LEU A 320 8.65 17.79 -2.63
CA LEU A 320 7.69 16.77 -3.03
C LEU A 320 8.06 16.21 -4.40
N VAL A 321 8.26 14.91 -4.49
CA VAL A 321 8.58 14.19 -5.73
C VAL A 321 7.43 14.35 -6.73
N ASN A 322 6.20 14.15 -6.28
CA ASN A 322 5.02 14.45 -7.08
C ASN A 322 4.57 15.89 -6.83
N SER A 323 5.09 16.82 -7.62
CA SER A 323 4.76 18.27 -7.53
C SER A 323 3.26 18.63 -7.64
N ASN A 324 2.38 17.71 -8.06
CA ASN A 324 0.93 17.94 -8.10
C ASN A 324 0.23 17.65 -6.77
N GLY A 325 0.96 17.08 -5.81
CA GLY A 325 0.36 16.53 -4.61
C GLY A 325 -0.41 15.22 -4.84
N TYR A 326 -0.96 14.74 -3.75
CA TYR A 326 -1.68 13.49 -3.60
C TYR A 326 -3.10 13.80 -3.12
N PRO A 327 -4.00 14.24 -4.03
CA PRO A 327 -5.33 14.69 -3.66
C PRO A 327 -6.13 13.65 -2.88
N ALA A 328 -5.96 12.37 -3.21
CA ALA A 328 -6.68 11.26 -2.58
C ALA A 328 -6.03 10.78 -1.26
N PHE A 329 -4.97 11.45 -0.77
CA PHE A 329 -4.44 11.24 0.57
C PHE A 329 -5.57 11.26 1.61
N LYS A 330 -5.57 10.26 2.49
CA LYS A 330 -6.80 9.82 3.15
C LYS A 330 -7.17 10.65 4.38
N GLY A 331 -6.20 11.14 5.15
CA GLY A 331 -6.49 11.98 6.30
C GLY A 331 -5.47 11.89 7.42
N LEU A 332 -5.93 12.11 8.66
CA LEU A 332 -5.09 12.06 9.86
C LEU A 332 -5.61 11.05 10.87
N MET A 333 -4.67 10.43 11.58
CA MET A 333 -4.91 9.65 12.79
C MET A 333 -4.35 10.43 13.97
N THR A 334 -4.96 10.26 15.16
CA THR A 334 -4.33 10.75 16.38
C THR A 334 -4.31 9.76 17.54
N TRP A 335 -3.18 9.78 18.26
CA TRP A 335 -3.14 9.43 19.66
C TRP A 335 -3.36 10.71 20.48
N SER A 336 -4.53 10.97 21.06
CA SER A 336 -5.75 10.15 21.07
C SER A 336 -7.00 11.02 21.24
N ILE A 337 -8.19 10.44 21.12
CA ILE A 337 -9.48 11.11 21.37
C ILE A 337 -9.53 11.68 22.80
N ASN A 338 -9.07 10.91 23.78
CA ASN A 338 -9.05 11.33 25.19
C ASN A 338 -8.08 12.50 25.41
N TRP A 339 -6.91 12.47 24.77
CA TRP A 339 -5.96 13.59 24.82
C TRP A 339 -6.47 14.84 24.10
N ASP A 340 -7.17 14.69 22.96
CA ASP A 340 -7.83 15.79 22.26
C ASP A 340 -8.90 16.43 23.15
N ALA A 341 -9.76 15.63 23.79
CA ALA A 341 -10.79 16.13 24.70
C ALA A 341 -10.19 16.88 25.90
N LYS A 342 -9.14 16.33 26.53
CA LYS A 342 -8.41 17.02 27.62
C LYS A 342 -7.75 18.33 27.17
N SER A 343 -7.43 18.43 25.88
CA SER A 343 -6.79 19.59 25.27
C SER A 343 -7.79 20.50 24.55
N ASN A 344 -9.05 20.52 25.00
CA ASN A 344 -10.12 21.37 24.47
C ASN A 344 -10.44 21.15 22.98
N TYR A 345 -10.27 19.93 22.48
CA TYR A 345 -10.64 19.52 21.12
C TYR A 345 -9.91 20.29 20.01
N GLU A 346 -8.68 20.78 20.25
CA GLU A 346 -7.89 21.53 19.27
C GLU A 346 -7.66 20.71 17.99
N PHE A 347 -7.27 19.44 18.12
CA PHE A 347 -6.93 18.57 17.00
C PHE A 347 -8.18 18.30 16.16
N SER A 348 -9.22 17.71 16.77
CA SER A 348 -10.41 17.32 16.03
C SER A 348 -11.10 18.51 15.38
N THR A 349 -11.18 19.65 16.05
CA THR A 349 -11.78 20.86 15.49
C THR A 349 -10.96 21.40 14.31
N SER A 350 -9.66 21.57 14.50
CA SER A 350 -8.81 22.21 13.49
C SER A 350 -8.74 21.42 12.19
N TYR A 351 -8.68 20.10 12.26
CA TYR A 351 -8.51 19.24 11.10
C TYR A 351 -9.85 18.83 10.47
N ARG A 352 -10.94 18.72 11.26
CA ARG A 352 -12.28 18.52 10.69
C ARG A 352 -12.67 19.71 9.82
N GLU A 353 -12.50 20.94 10.33
CA GLU A 353 -12.76 22.15 9.57
C GLU A 353 -11.91 22.23 8.30
N TYR A 354 -10.62 21.87 8.38
CA TYR A 354 -9.74 21.85 7.22
C TYR A 354 -10.18 20.85 6.15
N PHE A 355 -10.56 19.63 6.54
CA PHE A 355 -10.99 18.59 5.61
C PHE A 355 -12.40 18.84 5.04
N ASP A 356 -13.32 19.41 5.82
CA ASP A 356 -14.66 19.79 5.35
C ASP A 356 -14.61 20.90 4.29
N ASN A 357 -13.56 21.73 4.33
CA ASN A 357 -13.30 22.77 3.34
C ASN A 357 -12.27 22.35 2.27
N PHE A 358 -11.86 21.08 2.24
CA PHE A 358 -10.87 20.62 1.29
C PHE A 358 -11.37 20.70 -0.15
N LYS A 359 -10.60 21.37 -1.00
CA LYS A 359 -10.81 21.50 -2.45
C LYS A 359 -9.47 21.50 -3.14
N GLN A 360 -9.37 20.80 -4.27
CA GLN A 360 -8.21 20.92 -5.15
C GLN A 360 -8.18 22.31 -5.78
N PRO A 361 -6.99 22.93 -5.92
CA PRO A 361 -6.87 24.17 -6.69
C PRO A 361 -7.28 23.91 -8.15
N PRO A 362 -7.92 24.89 -8.81
CA PRO A 362 -8.23 24.76 -10.22
C PRO A 362 -6.94 24.67 -11.03
N VAL A 363 -6.93 23.83 -12.05
CA VAL A 363 -5.81 23.73 -13.00
C VAL A 363 -5.86 24.95 -13.92
N THR A 364 -4.82 25.80 -13.89
CA THR A 364 -4.77 27.07 -14.63
C THR A 364 -3.80 27.08 -15.80
N GLU A 365 -2.90 26.11 -15.88
CA GLU A 365 -1.85 26.04 -16.91
C GLU A 365 -1.79 24.65 -17.55
N LYS A 366 -1.20 24.58 -18.75
CA LYS A 366 -0.89 23.29 -19.40
C LYS A 366 0.16 22.53 -18.57
N PRO A 367 0.15 21.20 -18.61
CA PRO A 367 1.09 20.42 -17.81
C PRO A 367 2.51 20.51 -18.35
N SER A 368 3.50 20.22 -17.52
CA SER A 368 4.90 20.15 -17.94
C SER A 368 5.14 18.96 -18.87
N ILE A 369 6.21 19.01 -19.66
CA ILE A 369 6.62 17.88 -20.51
C ILE A 369 7.06 16.72 -19.58
N PRO A 370 6.55 15.48 -19.78
CA PRO A 370 7.03 14.35 -19.00
C PRO A 370 8.51 14.06 -19.28
N ILE A 371 9.23 13.67 -18.23
CA ILE A 371 10.66 13.32 -18.27
C ILE A 371 10.88 11.88 -17.80
N GLY A 372 12.10 11.36 -17.98
CA GLY A 372 12.46 10.03 -17.49
C GLY A 372 11.76 8.88 -18.22
N LEU A 373 11.28 9.11 -19.45
CA LEU A 373 10.69 8.07 -20.29
C LEU A 373 11.72 6.95 -20.51
N LYS A 374 11.36 5.74 -20.11
CA LYS A 374 12.18 4.52 -20.24
C LYS A 374 11.32 3.35 -20.71
N GLY A 375 11.96 2.41 -21.39
CA GLY A 375 11.35 1.13 -21.76
C GLY A 375 12.16 -0.04 -21.22
N GLU A 376 11.46 -0.98 -20.59
CA GLU A 376 12.00 -2.22 -20.05
C GLU A 376 11.53 -3.39 -20.92
N VAL A 377 12.48 -4.17 -21.44
CA VAL A 377 12.19 -5.32 -22.30
C VAL A 377 11.88 -6.53 -21.43
N ILE A 378 10.60 -6.91 -21.36
CA ILE A 378 10.15 -8.01 -20.51
C ILE A 378 10.37 -9.35 -21.23
N SER A 379 9.89 -9.45 -22.47
CA SER A 379 9.93 -10.68 -23.26
C SER A 379 10.10 -10.41 -24.76
N LYS A 380 10.04 -11.47 -25.57
CA LYS A 380 10.01 -11.38 -27.04
C LYS A 380 8.77 -10.65 -27.57
N THR A 381 7.73 -10.52 -26.74
CA THR A 381 6.42 -9.98 -27.13
C THR A 381 5.95 -8.84 -26.23
N GLN A 382 6.78 -8.34 -25.31
CA GLN A 382 6.38 -7.32 -24.36
C GLN A 382 7.49 -6.33 -24.01
N ILE A 383 7.14 -5.04 -24.04
CA ILE A 383 7.92 -3.93 -23.51
C ILE A 383 7.04 -3.18 -22.50
N ASN A 384 7.56 -2.88 -21.31
CA ASN A 384 6.91 -1.99 -20.35
C ASN A 384 7.51 -0.59 -20.49
N ILE A 385 6.65 0.42 -20.57
CA ILE A 385 7.03 1.83 -20.68
C ILE A 385 6.67 2.55 -19.38
N ALA A 386 7.58 3.36 -18.85
CA ALA A 386 7.35 4.16 -17.67
C ALA A 386 8.00 5.55 -17.81
N TRP A 387 7.46 6.53 -17.10
CA TRP A 387 7.98 7.90 -17.06
C TRP A 387 7.76 8.54 -15.68
N ASN A 388 8.38 9.69 -15.42
CA ASN A 388 8.13 10.46 -14.21
C ASN A 388 6.83 11.25 -14.35
N LEU A 389 6.10 11.42 -13.25
CA LEU A 389 4.90 12.26 -13.25
C LEU A 389 5.24 13.72 -13.59
N ALA A 390 4.50 14.30 -14.52
CA ALA A 390 4.63 15.70 -14.93
C ALA A 390 3.77 16.61 -14.06
N HIS A 391 4.28 17.81 -13.79
CA HIS A 391 3.54 18.86 -13.09
C HIS A 391 2.28 19.27 -13.88
N GLY A 392 1.18 19.56 -13.20
CA GLY A 392 -0.12 19.91 -13.75
C GLY A 392 -0.87 18.78 -14.48
N ALA A 393 -0.29 17.58 -14.63
CA ALA A 393 -0.91 16.49 -15.38
C ALA A 393 -2.14 15.91 -14.65
N THR A 394 -3.18 15.57 -15.41
CA THR A 394 -4.34 14.76 -14.96
C THR A 394 -4.59 13.52 -15.83
N SER A 395 -3.80 13.31 -16.88
CA SER A 395 -3.64 12.04 -17.59
C SER A 395 -2.39 12.10 -18.49
N TYR A 396 -2.09 11.01 -19.20
CA TYR A 396 -1.00 10.94 -20.17
C TYR A 396 -1.48 10.29 -21.47
N ASP A 397 -0.92 10.76 -22.59
CA ASP A 397 -1.05 10.08 -23.87
C ASP A 397 0.33 9.53 -24.27
N LEU A 398 0.34 8.37 -24.92
CA LEU A 398 1.56 7.74 -25.44
C LEU A 398 1.48 7.66 -26.97
N LYS A 399 2.52 8.13 -27.64
CA LYS A 399 2.71 7.90 -29.07
C LYS A 399 3.58 6.67 -29.25
N VAL A 400 3.04 5.65 -29.90
CA VAL A 400 3.67 4.35 -30.14
C VAL A 400 3.76 4.15 -31.65
N ASP A 401 4.98 4.11 -32.20
CA ASP A 401 5.21 3.94 -33.64
C ASP A 401 4.40 4.93 -34.50
N GLY A 402 4.34 6.17 -34.03
CA GLY A 402 3.58 7.26 -34.65
C GLY A 402 2.09 7.32 -34.29
N ASN A 403 1.51 6.27 -33.70
CA ASN A 403 0.10 6.21 -33.32
C ASN A 403 -0.13 6.72 -31.88
N ILE A 404 -1.11 7.58 -31.67
CA ILE A 404 -1.42 8.13 -30.35
C ILE A 404 -2.44 7.25 -29.63
N ILE A 405 -2.12 6.89 -28.39
CA ILE A 405 -2.99 6.20 -27.44
C ILE A 405 -3.27 7.17 -26.29
N ASN A 406 -4.52 7.55 -26.11
CA ASN A 406 -4.90 8.52 -25.08
C ASN A 406 -5.13 7.87 -23.71
N ASN A 407 -4.93 8.63 -22.64
CA ASN A 407 -5.24 8.22 -21.25
C ASN A 407 -4.62 6.88 -20.84
N VAL A 408 -3.32 6.71 -21.13
CA VAL A 408 -2.58 5.50 -20.76
C VAL A 408 -2.23 5.47 -19.27
N ASN A 409 -2.06 4.25 -18.73
CA ASN A 409 -1.52 4.03 -17.39
C ASN A 409 0.01 4.14 -17.39
N ASN A 410 0.58 4.42 -16.22
CA ASN A 410 2.02 4.42 -15.97
C ASN A 410 2.33 3.40 -14.84
N PRO A 411 3.03 2.28 -15.11
CA PRO A 411 3.61 1.90 -16.40
C PRO A 411 2.58 1.41 -17.43
N TYR A 412 2.86 1.67 -18.71
CA TYR A 412 2.12 1.14 -19.85
C TYR A 412 2.72 -0.21 -20.29
N LYS A 413 1.88 -1.23 -20.46
CA LYS A 413 2.30 -2.56 -20.92
C LYS A 413 2.02 -2.70 -22.42
N HIS A 414 3.06 -2.64 -23.25
CA HIS A 414 2.95 -2.90 -24.69
C HIS A 414 3.18 -4.38 -24.95
N ILE A 415 2.11 -5.12 -25.25
CA ILE A 415 2.10 -6.58 -25.43
C ILE A 415 1.83 -6.97 -26.90
N ASN A 416 1.93 -8.27 -27.20
CA ASN A 416 1.70 -8.84 -28.54
C ASN A 416 2.66 -8.30 -29.62
N LEU A 417 3.87 -7.92 -29.20
CA LEU A 417 4.91 -7.44 -30.09
C LEU A 417 5.57 -8.61 -30.85
N LYS A 418 6.21 -8.31 -31.98
CA LYS A 418 6.99 -9.30 -32.72
C LYS A 418 8.37 -9.46 -32.05
N PRO A 419 8.96 -10.66 -32.04
CA PRO A 419 10.34 -10.83 -31.59
C PRO A 419 11.33 -9.99 -32.41
N GLY A 420 12.28 -9.36 -31.75
CA GLY A 420 13.33 -8.51 -32.37
C GLY A 420 12.85 -7.23 -33.05
N SER A 421 11.58 -6.83 -32.91
CA SER A 421 11.07 -5.59 -33.51
C SER A 421 11.44 -4.35 -32.70
N MET A 422 11.72 -3.25 -33.41
CA MET A 422 11.99 -1.94 -32.84
C MET A 422 10.69 -1.16 -32.69
N HIS A 423 10.50 -0.53 -31.53
CA HIS A 423 9.34 0.30 -31.22
C HIS A 423 9.76 1.67 -30.70
N SER A 424 9.12 2.72 -31.18
CA SER A 424 9.35 4.11 -30.80
C SER A 424 8.26 4.61 -29.85
N TYR A 425 8.66 5.37 -28.83
CA TYR A 425 7.77 5.88 -27.79
C TYR A 425 8.03 7.34 -27.48
N GLU A 426 6.96 8.14 -27.42
CA GLU A 426 6.95 9.49 -26.83
C GLU A 426 5.75 9.59 -25.89
N VAL A 427 5.84 10.37 -24.82
CA VAL A 427 4.73 10.61 -23.89
C VAL A 427 4.46 12.10 -23.76
N ARG A 428 3.20 12.50 -23.63
CA ARG A 428 2.81 13.86 -23.23
C ARG A 428 1.87 13.82 -22.04
N ALA A 429 1.89 14.87 -21.25
CA ALA A 429 0.93 15.07 -20.17
C ALA A 429 -0.30 15.81 -20.69
N VAL A 430 -1.45 15.53 -20.07
CA VAL A 430 -2.74 16.12 -20.43
C VAL A 430 -3.43 16.63 -19.18
N ASN A 431 -4.08 17.78 -19.26
CA ASN A 431 -5.03 18.26 -18.27
C ASN A 431 -6.21 19.01 -18.91
N SER A 432 -7.09 19.58 -18.09
CA SER A 432 -8.27 20.33 -18.56
C SER A 432 -7.94 21.59 -19.37
N VAL A 433 -6.74 22.16 -19.22
CA VAL A 433 -6.26 23.34 -19.96
C VAL A 433 -5.66 22.94 -21.31
N GLY A 434 -5.06 21.75 -21.39
CA GLY A 434 -4.61 21.15 -22.63
C GLY A 434 -3.43 20.21 -22.44
N ASN A 435 -2.67 20.02 -23.52
CA ASN A 435 -1.58 19.04 -23.58
C ASN A 435 -0.22 19.73 -23.45
N SER A 436 0.73 19.06 -22.79
CA SER A 436 2.15 19.41 -22.91
C SER A 436 2.67 19.10 -24.32
N GLU A 437 3.88 19.58 -24.61
CA GLU A 437 4.67 19.02 -25.71
C GLU A 437 5.02 17.54 -25.43
N TRP A 438 5.39 16.82 -26.50
CA TRP A 438 5.86 15.44 -26.39
C TRP A 438 7.25 15.37 -25.74
N SER A 439 7.50 14.31 -24.97
CA SER A 439 8.82 13.99 -24.44
C SER A 439 9.81 13.64 -25.56
N LYS A 440 11.10 13.54 -25.21
CA LYS A 440 12.10 12.98 -26.11
C LYS A 440 11.75 11.52 -26.44
N ALA A 441 11.72 11.20 -27.74
CA ALA A 441 11.47 9.84 -28.20
C ALA A 441 12.56 8.86 -27.71
N ILE A 442 12.12 7.66 -27.32
CA ILE A 442 13.00 6.50 -27.11
C ILE A 442 12.67 5.43 -28.14
N ILE A 443 13.66 4.58 -28.47
CA ILE A 443 13.47 3.41 -29.32
C ILE A 443 13.95 2.19 -28.54
N VAL A 444 13.11 1.15 -28.51
CA VAL A 444 13.34 -0.05 -27.71
C VAL A 444 13.09 -1.28 -28.57
N GLN A 445 13.97 -2.27 -28.50
CA GLN A 445 13.84 -3.53 -29.22
C GLN A 445 13.28 -4.62 -28.29
N THR A 446 12.33 -5.43 -28.77
CA THR A 446 11.96 -6.66 -28.07
C THR A 446 13.10 -7.69 -28.11
N LYS A 447 13.06 -8.67 -27.20
CA LYS A 447 13.97 -9.81 -27.29
C LYS A 447 13.82 -10.50 -28.65
N SER A 448 14.94 -10.90 -29.25
CA SER A 448 14.97 -11.58 -30.54
C SER A 448 14.46 -13.02 -30.45
N GLU A 449 14.17 -13.67 -31.59
CA GLU A 449 13.86 -15.11 -31.57
C GLU A 449 15.03 -15.94 -31.00
N SER A 450 16.26 -15.51 -31.28
CA SER A 450 17.50 -16.11 -30.77
C SER A 450 17.82 -15.80 -29.31
N ASP A 451 17.11 -14.87 -28.67
CA ASP A 451 17.32 -14.59 -27.25
C ASP A 451 16.74 -15.75 -26.44
N VAL A 452 17.64 -16.53 -25.85
CA VAL A 452 17.32 -17.67 -25.00
C VAL A 452 17.26 -17.18 -23.55
N GLU A 453 16.17 -17.48 -22.84
CA GLU A 453 16.03 -17.08 -21.44
C GLU A 453 17.10 -17.77 -20.58
N LYS A 454 17.67 -17.07 -19.60
CA LYS A 454 18.64 -17.70 -18.70
C LYS A 454 17.94 -18.72 -17.80
N TRP A 455 18.57 -19.87 -17.58
CA TRP A 455 18.09 -20.84 -16.60
C TRP A 455 18.09 -20.21 -15.20
N GLY A 456 16.98 -20.36 -14.49
CA GLY A 456 16.80 -20.04 -13.07
C GLY A 456 16.19 -21.20 -12.27
N THR A 457 16.28 -21.11 -10.95
CA THR A 457 15.76 -22.05 -9.97
C THR A 457 14.29 -21.78 -9.64
N ASN A 458 13.55 -22.81 -9.24
CA ASN A 458 12.11 -22.77 -8.93
C ASN A 458 11.22 -22.29 -10.09
N ILE A 459 11.69 -22.48 -11.33
CA ILE A 459 10.94 -22.15 -12.55
C ILE A 459 10.39 -23.45 -13.14
N LEU A 460 9.11 -23.45 -13.49
CA LEU A 460 8.51 -24.54 -14.25
C LEU A 460 8.95 -24.45 -15.72
N TYR A 461 9.76 -25.41 -16.16
CA TYR A 461 10.11 -25.60 -17.56
C TYR A 461 9.30 -26.73 -18.15
N LYS A 462 8.85 -26.55 -19.39
CA LYS A 462 8.18 -27.58 -20.18
C LYS A 462 9.19 -28.26 -21.08
N ALA A 463 8.98 -29.56 -21.34
CA ALA A 463 9.76 -30.28 -22.34
C ALA A 463 9.75 -29.51 -23.68
N GLY A 464 10.94 -29.24 -24.22
CA GLY A 464 11.16 -28.43 -25.41
C GLY A 464 11.63 -26.99 -25.14
N ASP A 465 11.45 -26.44 -23.93
CA ASP A 465 11.94 -25.09 -23.60
C ASP A 465 13.46 -25.01 -23.77
N ILE A 466 13.97 -23.89 -24.30
CA ILE A 466 15.41 -23.66 -24.42
C ILE A 466 15.82 -22.56 -23.44
N VAL A 467 16.86 -22.82 -22.67
CA VAL A 467 17.44 -21.90 -21.67
C VAL A 467 18.94 -21.76 -21.85
N SER A 468 19.50 -20.60 -21.49
CA SER A 468 20.95 -20.36 -21.45
C SER A 468 21.46 -20.57 -20.02
N TYR A 469 22.48 -21.42 -19.84
CA TYR A 469 23.23 -21.56 -18.60
C TYR A 469 24.73 -21.50 -18.90
N GLU A 470 25.43 -20.59 -18.23
CA GLU A 470 26.88 -20.34 -18.45
C GLU A 470 27.27 -20.09 -19.93
N GLY A 471 26.38 -19.43 -20.68
CA GLY A 471 26.61 -19.10 -22.09
C GLY A 471 26.35 -20.26 -23.07
N ILE A 472 25.85 -21.39 -22.57
CA ILE A 472 25.47 -22.55 -23.37
C ILE A 472 23.95 -22.70 -23.33
N ASN A 473 23.35 -23.01 -24.49
CA ASN A 473 21.92 -23.28 -24.57
C ASN A 473 21.62 -24.75 -24.25
N TYR A 474 20.54 -24.98 -23.52
CA TYR A 474 20.04 -26.29 -23.13
C TYR A 474 18.55 -26.38 -23.40
N ARG A 475 18.11 -27.51 -23.95
CA ARG A 475 16.70 -27.87 -24.14
C ARG A 475 16.22 -28.71 -22.97
N CYS A 476 15.09 -28.34 -22.41
CA CYS A 476 14.40 -29.13 -21.40
C CYS A 476 13.90 -30.44 -22.02
N ILE A 477 14.27 -31.59 -21.46
CA ILE A 477 13.86 -32.91 -21.98
C ILE A 477 12.52 -33.33 -21.37
N GLN A 478 12.30 -32.98 -20.09
CA GLN A 478 11.12 -33.39 -19.32
C GLN A 478 10.58 -32.20 -18.55
N THR A 479 9.26 -31.98 -18.58
CA THR A 479 8.62 -30.89 -17.84
C THR A 479 8.90 -31.04 -16.33
N HIS A 480 9.46 -30.01 -15.70
CA HIS A 480 9.80 -30.02 -14.27
C HIS A 480 9.88 -28.59 -13.71
N THR A 481 9.74 -28.47 -12.39
CA THR A 481 10.14 -27.24 -11.67
C THR A 481 11.60 -27.40 -11.26
N SER A 482 12.47 -26.50 -11.72
CA SER A 482 13.90 -26.56 -11.39
C SER A 482 14.16 -26.37 -9.90
N LEU A 483 15.21 -27.01 -9.38
CA LEU A 483 15.67 -26.86 -8.00
C LEU A 483 17.15 -26.46 -7.99
N ILE A 484 17.64 -25.99 -6.84
CA ILE A 484 19.07 -25.78 -6.62
C ILE A 484 19.78 -27.13 -6.76
N GLY A 485 20.88 -27.18 -7.52
CA GLY A 485 21.57 -28.43 -7.85
C GLY A 485 21.06 -29.10 -9.13
N TRP A 486 19.99 -28.59 -9.75
CA TRP A 486 19.44 -29.07 -11.02
C TRP A 486 19.83 -28.15 -12.19
N GLU A 487 21.01 -27.54 -12.08
CA GLU A 487 21.57 -26.74 -13.17
C GLU A 487 21.72 -27.63 -14.43
N PRO A 488 21.55 -27.08 -15.65
CA PRO A 488 21.55 -27.88 -16.88
C PRO A 488 22.80 -28.73 -17.09
N ILE A 489 23.96 -28.26 -16.60
CA ILE A 489 25.21 -29.02 -16.67
C ILE A 489 25.25 -30.24 -15.73
N ASN A 490 24.48 -30.21 -14.64
CA ASN A 490 24.50 -31.22 -13.59
C ASN A 490 23.42 -32.31 -13.80
N THR A 491 22.40 -32.03 -14.62
CA THR A 491 21.21 -32.88 -14.76
C THR A 491 20.88 -33.24 -16.21
N PRO A 492 21.71 -34.08 -16.86
CA PRO A 492 21.54 -34.45 -18.28
C PRO A 492 20.26 -35.26 -18.57
N THR A 493 19.58 -35.77 -17.54
CA THR A 493 18.26 -36.42 -17.69
C THR A 493 17.11 -35.42 -17.82
N LEU A 494 17.33 -34.17 -17.41
CA LEU A 494 16.38 -33.07 -17.48
C LEU A 494 16.71 -32.07 -18.59
N TRP A 495 17.99 -31.99 -19.00
CA TRP A 495 18.49 -31.00 -19.95
C TRP A 495 19.41 -31.62 -21.01
N GLU A 496 19.18 -31.23 -22.26
CA GLU A 496 20.00 -31.58 -23.42
C GLU A 496 20.74 -30.33 -23.91
N LYS A 497 22.07 -30.38 -24.01
CA LYS A 497 22.85 -29.27 -24.58
C LYS A 497 22.48 -29.07 -26.06
N THR A 498 22.10 -27.86 -26.45
CA THR A 498 21.82 -27.49 -27.83
C THR A 498 22.97 -26.67 -28.40
N ASN A 499 23.35 -26.95 -29.65
CA ASN A 499 24.39 -26.20 -30.37
C ASN A 499 23.89 -24.86 -30.88
#